data_AF-A0AAD9X7R5-F1
#
_entry.id   AF-A0AAD9X7R5-F1
#
_cell.length_a   1.000
_cell.length_b   1.000
_cell.length_c   1.000
_cell.angle_alpha   90.00
_cell.angle_beta   90.00
_cell.angle_gamma   90.00
#
_symmetry.space_group_name_H-M   'P 1'
#
loop_
_entity.id
_entity.type
_entity.pdbx_description
1 polymer ?
#
loop_
_entity_poly.entity_id
_entity_poly.type
_entity_poly.pdbx_seq_one_letter_code
_entity_poly.pdbx_strand_id
1 'polypeptide(L)'
;MNVSLKKLSSWNVYADDRVIKNIAGGIPLIEETSFISDCKGLTSFDLFGLDRLIDISLGHDFELKRVSIKALNLYSHKIFAPTKLYEINLDNCKNLKRLSLGAISIKDEWLCCLVSKLPLLDCLGIDSCNDFESVKISYPTLKTLRISECANLVKLKIDTPNLSVLNCWGDDMISFSSNALALLDIDIELNPKKFDIDWCIKYIELVAQLHQFSDSLSLDVSTSEVCMYLLQVLFFFFFETSDTC
;
A
#
# COMPACT_ATOMS: atom_id res chain seq x y z
N MET A 1 -23.11 -31.82 -15.71
CA MET A 1 -22.71 -30.41 -15.55
C MET A 1 -21.22 -30.37 -15.34
N ASN A 2 -20.47 -29.66 -16.19
CA ASN A 2 -19.03 -29.52 -16.02
C ASN A 2 -18.80 -28.30 -15.12
N VAL A 3 -18.63 -28.53 -13.82
CA VAL A 3 -18.41 -27.44 -12.85
C VAL A 3 -16.99 -26.92 -13.08
N SER A 4 -16.88 -25.66 -13.50
CA SER A 4 -15.59 -25.00 -13.70
C SER A 4 -15.27 -24.12 -12.50
N LEU A 5 -14.12 -24.36 -11.87
CA LEU A 5 -13.68 -23.58 -10.71
C LEU A 5 -13.18 -22.21 -11.19
N LYS A 6 -13.79 -21.14 -10.67
CA LYS A 6 -13.44 -19.73 -10.99
C LYS A 6 -12.72 -19.01 -9.85
N LYS A 7 -12.95 -19.44 -8.62
CA LYS A 7 -12.37 -18.82 -7.42
C LYS A 7 -11.76 -19.91 -6.56
N LEU A 8 -10.53 -19.68 -6.10
CA LEU A 8 -9.84 -20.57 -5.19
C LEU A 8 -9.27 -19.75 -4.03
N SER A 9 -9.71 -20.08 -2.82
CA SER A 9 -9.18 -19.50 -1.58
C SER A 9 -8.68 -20.61 -0.70
N SER A 10 -7.42 -20.53 -0.30
CA SER A 10 -6.74 -21.54 0.50
C SER A 10 -6.15 -20.92 1.76
N TRP A 11 -6.34 -21.60 2.88
CA TRP A 11 -5.96 -21.17 4.22
C TRP A 11 -5.33 -22.35 4.95
N ASN A 12 -4.18 -22.14 5.61
CA ASN A 12 -3.49 -23.17 6.38
C ASN A 12 -3.23 -24.46 5.56
N VAL A 13 -2.77 -24.31 4.31
CA VAL A 13 -2.48 -25.43 3.40
C VAL A 13 -0.99 -25.56 3.13
N TYR A 14 -0.52 -26.79 2.90
CA TYR A 14 0.80 -26.99 2.31
C TYR A 14 0.69 -26.84 0.78
N ALA A 15 1.23 -25.74 0.25
CA ALA A 15 1.15 -25.40 -1.16
C ALA A 15 2.57 -25.15 -1.69
N ASP A 16 3.27 -26.24 -2.05
CA ASP A 16 4.56 -26.11 -2.71
C ASP A 16 4.42 -25.64 -4.17
N ASP A 17 5.54 -25.35 -4.80
CA ASP A 17 5.58 -24.90 -6.20
C ASP A 17 4.92 -25.90 -7.18
N ARG A 18 4.76 -27.19 -6.82
CA ARG A 18 4.06 -28.19 -7.66
C ARG A 18 2.55 -27.97 -7.58
N VAL A 19 2.02 -27.68 -6.40
CA VAL A 19 0.60 -27.34 -6.22
C VAL A 19 0.22 -26.14 -7.08
N ILE A 20 1.06 -25.09 -7.09
CA ILE A 20 0.81 -23.89 -7.91
C ILE A 20 0.80 -24.21 -9.42
N LYS A 21 1.76 -25.01 -9.90
CA LYS A 21 1.79 -25.44 -11.30
C LYS A 21 0.57 -26.28 -11.67
N ASN A 22 0.11 -27.15 -10.78
CA ASN A 22 -1.08 -27.96 -11.00
C ASN A 22 -2.35 -27.09 -11.04
N ILE A 23 -2.43 -26.02 -10.25
CA ILE A 23 -3.53 -25.05 -10.30
C ILE A 23 -3.53 -24.34 -11.65
N ALA A 24 -2.37 -23.85 -12.09
CA ALA A 24 -2.23 -23.17 -13.39
C ALA A 24 -2.61 -24.07 -14.58
N GLY A 25 -2.25 -25.35 -14.54
CA GLY A 25 -2.54 -26.31 -15.62
C GLY A 25 -3.93 -26.96 -15.53
N GLY A 26 -4.47 -27.14 -14.33
CA GLY A 26 -5.71 -27.87 -14.08
C GLY A 26 -6.95 -26.99 -14.04
N ILE A 27 -6.80 -25.67 -13.84
CA ILE A 27 -7.92 -24.73 -13.64
C ILE A 27 -7.77 -23.51 -14.58
N PRO A 28 -7.90 -23.70 -15.91
CA PRO A 28 -7.65 -22.63 -16.88
C PRO A 28 -8.70 -21.50 -16.87
N LEU A 29 -9.82 -21.70 -16.17
CA LEU A 29 -10.91 -20.73 -16.07
C LEU A 29 -10.90 -19.97 -14.74
N ILE A 30 -9.82 -20.08 -13.95
CA ILE A 30 -9.67 -19.34 -12.70
C ILE A 30 -9.65 -17.83 -12.97
N GLU A 31 -10.45 -17.11 -12.21
CA GLU A 31 -10.59 -15.66 -12.24
C GLU A 31 -9.94 -15.05 -10.98
N GLU A 32 -10.05 -15.72 -9.83
CA GLU A 32 -9.49 -15.24 -8.55
C GLU A 32 -8.77 -16.36 -7.81
N THR A 33 -7.55 -16.09 -7.34
CA THR A 33 -6.81 -17.04 -6.49
C THR A 33 -6.21 -16.33 -5.28
N SER A 34 -6.41 -16.93 -4.12
CA SER A 34 -5.92 -16.40 -2.85
C SER A 34 -5.33 -17.51 -1.99
N PHE A 35 -4.12 -17.27 -1.49
CA PHE A 35 -3.46 -18.10 -0.50
C PHE A 35 -3.21 -17.22 0.72
N ILE A 36 -3.94 -17.48 1.79
CA ILE A 36 -4.06 -16.58 2.93
C ILE A 36 -3.65 -17.34 4.19
N SER A 37 -2.59 -16.85 4.85
CA SER A 37 -2.11 -17.26 6.17
C SER A 37 -1.73 -18.74 6.33
N ASP A 38 -0.66 -18.98 7.11
CA ASP A 38 -0.18 -20.33 7.49
C ASP A 38 0.06 -21.30 6.31
N CYS A 39 0.29 -20.78 5.11
CA CYS A 39 0.50 -21.61 3.93
C CYS A 39 1.99 -21.93 3.77
N LYS A 40 2.36 -23.21 3.89
CA LYS A 40 3.77 -23.66 3.96
C LYS A 40 4.25 -24.25 2.64
N GLY A 41 5.57 -24.19 2.43
CA GLY A 41 6.26 -24.84 1.31
C GLY A 41 6.29 -24.04 0.01
N LEU A 42 5.59 -22.90 -0.06
CA LEU A 42 5.63 -22.03 -1.23
C LEU A 42 6.89 -21.18 -1.20
N THR A 43 7.82 -21.46 -2.11
CA THR A 43 9.07 -20.70 -2.24
C THR A 43 9.10 -19.84 -3.50
N SER A 44 8.42 -20.30 -4.55
CA SER A 44 8.28 -19.59 -5.81
C SER A 44 6.84 -19.63 -6.30
N PHE A 45 6.30 -18.47 -6.65
CA PHE A 45 4.97 -18.35 -7.22
C PHE A 45 5.06 -17.93 -8.68
N ASP A 46 5.03 -18.93 -9.58
CA ASP A 46 5.10 -18.73 -11.01
C ASP A 46 3.74 -19.09 -11.65
N LEU A 47 3.01 -18.07 -12.13
CA LEU A 47 1.73 -18.26 -12.81
C LEU A 47 1.81 -17.76 -14.25
N PHE A 48 1.57 -18.67 -15.20
CA PHE A 48 1.58 -18.39 -16.65
C PHE A 48 0.33 -18.97 -17.31
N GLY A 49 -0.17 -18.30 -18.36
CA GLY A 49 -1.23 -18.84 -19.21
C GLY A 49 -2.64 -18.82 -18.61
N LEU A 50 -2.84 -18.06 -17.53
CA LEU A 50 -4.15 -17.86 -16.90
C LEU A 50 -4.79 -16.58 -17.42
N ASP A 51 -5.29 -16.63 -18.65
CA ASP A 51 -5.81 -15.44 -19.33
C ASP A 51 -7.09 -14.88 -18.69
N ARG A 52 -7.78 -15.63 -17.83
CA ARG A 52 -8.99 -15.15 -17.13
C ARG A 52 -8.72 -14.60 -15.74
N LEU A 53 -7.49 -14.71 -15.26
CA LEU A 53 -7.14 -14.32 -13.91
C LEU A 53 -7.16 -12.79 -13.78
N ILE A 54 -8.00 -12.30 -12.86
CA ILE A 54 -8.24 -10.88 -12.60
C ILE A 54 -7.69 -10.44 -11.24
N ASP A 55 -7.60 -11.34 -10.26
CA ASP A 55 -7.13 -11.03 -8.91
C ASP A 55 -6.29 -12.15 -8.31
N ILE A 56 -5.17 -11.76 -7.69
CA ILE A 56 -4.28 -12.67 -6.95
C ILE A 56 -3.94 -12.05 -5.60
N SER A 57 -4.14 -12.81 -4.53
CA SER A 57 -3.73 -12.41 -3.18
C SER A 57 -2.82 -13.46 -2.55
N LEU A 58 -1.61 -13.05 -2.15
CA LEU A 58 -0.68 -13.84 -1.36
C LEU A 58 -0.59 -13.17 0.02
N GLY A 59 -1.10 -13.84 1.06
CA GLY A 59 -1.12 -13.38 2.45
C GLY A 59 0.14 -13.72 3.27
N HIS A 60 0.01 -13.87 4.58
CA HIS A 60 1.14 -14.01 5.50
C HIS A 60 1.85 -15.37 5.44
N ASP A 61 3.08 -15.41 5.95
CA ASP A 61 3.84 -16.62 6.36
C ASP A 61 4.35 -17.56 5.27
N PHE A 62 4.56 -17.05 4.06
CA PHE A 62 5.26 -17.79 3.02
C PHE A 62 6.78 -17.68 3.15
N GLU A 63 7.48 -18.74 2.74
CA GLU A 63 8.93 -18.69 2.47
C GLU A 63 9.21 -18.11 1.07
N LEU A 64 8.37 -17.15 0.65
CA LEU A 64 8.32 -16.67 -0.72
C LEU A 64 9.59 -15.89 -1.03
N LYS A 65 10.31 -16.38 -2.04
CA LYS A 65 11.56 -15.80 -2.55
C LYS A 65 11.36 -15.14 -3.90
N ARG A 66 10.41 -15.64 -4.70
CA ARG A 66 10.13 -15.17 -6.05
C ARG A 66 8.63 -15.16 -6.35
N VAL A 67 8.17 -14.10 -7.01
CA VAL A 67 6.86 -14.00 -7.66
C VAL A 67 7.07 -13.62 -9.12
N SER A 68 6.58 -14.43 -10.05
CA SER A 68 6.57 -14.10 -11.48
C SER A 68 5.22 -14.42 -12.07
N ILE A 69 4.49 -13.37 -12.48
CA ILE A 69 3.14 -13.51 -13.03
C ILE A 69 3.11 -13.01 -14.47
N LYS A 70 2.57 -13.86 -15.34
CA LYS A 70 2.25 -13.53 -16.74
C LYS A 70 0.76 -13.75 -16.99
N ALA A 71 -0.02 -12.75 -16.60
CA ALA A 71 -1.46 -12.72 -16.81
C ALA A 71 -1.83 -11.32 -17.34
N LEU A 72 -2.21 -11.24 -18.61
CA LEU A 72 -2.52 -9.96 -19.25
C LEU A 72 -3.76 -9.30 -18.67
N ASN A 73 -4.74 -10.08 -18.20
CA ASN A 73 -6.00 -9.58 -17.66
C ASN A 73 -5.97 -9.35 -16.14
N LEU A 74 -4.82 -9.54 -15.50
CA LEU A 74 -4.67 -9.28 -14.06
C LEU A 74 -4.94 -7.81 -13.78
N TYR A 75 -5.96 -7.56 -12.98
CA TYR A 75 -6.44 -6.22 -12.64
C TYR A 75 -5.93 -5.78 -11.25
N SER A 76 -5.87 -6.73 -10.32
CA SER A 76 -5.49 -6.50 -8.92
C SER A 76 -4.50 -7.57 -8.44
N HIS A 77 -3.51 -7.14 -7.66
CA HIS A 77 -2.57 -8.03 -7.02
C HIS A 77 -2.17 -7.55 -5.63
N LYS A 78 -2.26 -8.46 -4.65
CA LYS A 78 -1.73 -8.26 -3.31
C LYS A 78 -0.63 -9.27 -3.03
N ILE A 79 0.54 -8.78 -2.61
CA ILE A 79 1.66 -9.58 -2.15
C ILE A 79 1.98 -9.14 -0.73
N PHE A 80 1.82 -10.03 0.23
CA PHE A 80 2.34 -9.88 1.57
C PHE A 80 3.42 -10.95 1.77
N ALA A 81 4.66 -10.56 2.06
CA ALA A 81 5.77 -11.50 2.13
C ALA A 81 6.78 -11.06 3.19
N PRO A 82 6.62 -11.50 4.47
CA PRO A 82 7.47 -11.07 5.58
C PRO A 82 8.92 -11.59 5.50
N THR A 83 9.22 -12.46 4.53
CA THR A 83 10.57 -12.98 4.26
C THR A 83 11.31 -12.14 3.22
N LYS A 84 12.62 -12.37 3.06
CA LYS A 84 13.41 -11.75 1.98
C LYS A 84 12.93 -12.20 0.60
N LEU A 85 12.00 -11.45 0.03
CA LEU A 85 11.57 -11.58 -1.35
C LEU A 85 12.66 -11.01 -2.26
N TYR A 86 13.26 -11.84 -3.10
CA TYR A 86 14.39 -11.44 -3.96
C TYR A 86 13.92 -10.93 -5.32
N GLU A 87 12.76 -11.40 -5.80
CA GLU A 87 12.30 -11.13 -7.15
C GLU A 87 10.77 -11.00 -7.21
N ILE A 88 10.29 -9.88 -7.73
CA ILE A 88 8.92 -9.71 -8.20
C ILE A 88 8.98 -9.30 -9.67
N ASN A 89 8.38 -10.12 -10.54
CA ASN A 89 8.25 -9.84 -11.96
C ASN A 89 6.76 -9.74 -12.34
N LEU A 90 6.32 -8.51 -12.60
CA LEU A 90 4.97 -8.18 -13.07
C LEU A 90 5.00 -7.56 -14.47
N ASP A 91 6.09 -7.73 -15.22
CA ASP A 91 6.35 -7.00 -16.47
C ASP A 91 5.27 -7.23 -17.54
N ASN A 92 4.59 -8.37 -17.48
CA ASN A 92 3.52 -8.75 -18.41
C ASN A 92 2.11 -8.38 -17.91
N CYS A 93 1.97 -7.86 -16.69
CA CYS A 93 0.67 -7.51 -16.10
C CYS A 93 0.24 -6.10 -16.53
N LYS A 94 0.10 -5.87 -17.85
CA LYS A 94 -0.10 -4.53 -18.41
C LYS A 94 -1.46 -3.88 -18.05
N ASN A 95 -2.45 -4.69 -17.66
CA ASN A 95 -3.75 -4.21 -17.20
C ASN A 95 -3.87 -4.05 -15.68
N LEU A 96 -2.78 -4.27 -14.94
CA LEU A 96 -2.78 -4.16 -13.49
C LEU A 96 -3.05 -2.70 -13.07
N LYS A 97 -4.15 -2.50 -12.35
CA LYS A 97 -4.55 -1.18 -11.83
C LYS A 97 -4.31 -1.05 -10.34
N ARG A 98 -4.38 -2.16 -9.61
CA ARG A 98 -4.24 -2.18 -8.15
C ARG A 98 -3.08 -3.08 -7.74
N LEU A 99 -2.13 -2.53 -7.00
CA LEU A 99 -1.01 -3.26 -6.43
C LEU A 99 -0.93 -2.97 -4.94
N SER A 100 -0.87 -4.01 -4.11
CA SER A 100 -0.60 -3.90 -2.69
C SER A 100 0.62 -4.75 -2.34
N LEU A 101 1.61 -4.13 -1.69
CA LEU A 101 2.85 -4.74 -1.26
C LEU A 101 2.95 -4.66 0.25
N GLY A 102 3.19 -5.78 0.91
CA GLY A 102 3.09 -5.93 2.35
C GLY A 102 4.29 -6.68 2.96
N ALA A 103 4.88 -6.14 4.02
CA ALA A 103 6.03 -6.72 4.73
C ALA A 103 7.25 -7.06 3.84
N ILE A 104 7.39 -6.39 2.69
CA ILE A 104 8.51 -6.61 1.77
C ILE A 104 9.62 -5.62 2.10
N SER A 105 10.88 -6.10 2.04
CA SER A 105 12.06 -5.25 2.03
C SER A 105 12.13 -4.48 0.72
N ILE A 106 11.58 -3.27 0.69
CA ILE A 106 11.51 -2.44 -0.51
C ILE A 106 12.47 -1.25 -0.37
N LYS A 107 13.23 -1.00 -1.44
CA LYS A 107 14.00 0.24 -1.63
C LYS A 107 13.30 1.13 -2.65
N ASP A 108 13.46 2.44 -2.52
CA ASP A 108 12.89 3.46 -3.43
C ASP A 108 13.13 3.15 -4.92
N GLU A 109 14.37 2.91 -5.31
CA GLU A 109 14.75 2.63 -6.70
C GLU A 109 14.02 1.41 -7.26
N TRP A 110 13.89 0.36 -6.44
CA TRP A 110 13.21 -0.86 -6.83
C TRP A 110 11.71 -0.62 -7.05
N LEU A 111 11.06 0.15 -6.17
CA LEU A 111 9.64 0.46 -6.31
C LEU A 111 9.39 1.26 -7.58
N CYS A 112 10.23 2.27 -7.85
CA CYS A 112 10.18 3.05 -9.09
C CYS A 112 10.33 2.17 -10.33
N CYS A 113 11.31 1.27 -10.33
CA CYS A 113 11.52 0.33 -11.43
C CYS A 113 10.31 -0.59 -11.62
N LEU A 114 9.70 -1.13 -10.55
CA LEU A 114 8.55 -2.02 -10.65
C LEU A 114 7.34 -1.31 -11.28
N VAL A 115 6.94 -0.17 -10.73
CA VAL A 115 5.70 0.47 -11.17
C VAL A 115 5.84 1.21 -12.50
N SER A 116 7.06 1.60 -12.91
CA SER A 116 7.29 2.16 -14.26
C SER A 116 6.90 1.18 -15.39
N LYS A 117 6.83 -0.11 -15.08
CA LYS A 117 6.43 -1.17 -16.02
C LYS A 117 4.92 -1.44 -16.04
N LEU A 118 4.16 -0.79 -15.15
CA LEU A 118 2.73 -0.94 -14.91
C LEU A 118 1.97 0.32 -15.37
N PRO A 119 1.71 0.48 -16.68
CA PRO A 119 1.25 1.75 -17.26
C PRO A 119 -0.17 2.16 -16.85
N LEU A 120 -0.95 1.25 -16.25
CA LEU A 120 -2.34 1.50 -15.86
C LEU A 120 -2.55 1.51 -14.34
N LEU A 121 -1.45 1.48 -13.56
CA LEU A 121 -1.52 1.46 -12.10
C LEU A 121 -2.16 2.76 -11.59
N ASP A 122 -3.31 2.65 -10.96
CA ASP A 122 -4.06 3.78 -10.39
C ASP A 122 -4.19 3.70 -8.85
N CYS A 123 -3.87 2.56 -8.25
CA CYS A 123 -3.93 2.33 -6.82
C CYS A 123 -2.70 1.56 -6.33
N LEU A 124 -1.95 2.16 -5.40
CA LEU A 124 -0.77 1.56 -4.77
C LEU A 124 -0.98 1.51 -3.25
N GLY A 125 -0.84 0.31 -2.68
CA GLY A 125 -0.79 0.08 -1.25
C GLY A 125 0.59 -0.41 -0.83
N ILE A 126 1.13 0.16 0.25
CA ILE A 126 2.37 -0.25 0.89
C ILE A 126 2.06 -0.49 2.37
N ASP A 127 2.36 -1.67 2.86
CA ASP A 127 1.96 -2.11 4.20
C ASP A 127 3.13 -2.77 4.92
N SER A 128 3.37 -2.46 6.19
CA SER A 128 4.38 -3.15 7.02
C SER A 128 5.81 -3.17 6.44
N CYS A 129 6.15 -2.24 5.53
CA CYS A 129 7.43 -2.23 4.81
C CYS A 129 8.46 -1.38 5.56
N ASN A 130 9.13 -1.99 6.54
CA ASN A 130 9.96 -1.27 7.50
C ASN A 130 11.31 -0.78 6.97
N ASP A 131 11.73 -1.12 5.76
CA ASP A 131 12.99 -0.60 5.19
C ASP A 131 12.83 0.77 4.51
N PHE A 132 11.60 1.29 4.42
CA PHE A 132 11.32 2.60 3.85
C PHE A 132 11.57 3.71 4.88
N GLU A 133 12.67 4.44 4.72
CA GLU A 133 12.94 5.64 5.52
C GLU A 133 12.42 6.92 4.85
N SER A 134 12.71 7.09 3.56
CA SER A 134 12.29 8.23 2.76
C SER A 134 11.81 7.72 1.41
N VAL A 135 10.57 8.04 1.03
CA VAL A 135 9.95 7.55 -0.21
C VAL A 135 9.61 8.69 -1.14
N LYS A 136 10.01 8.58 -2.41
CA LYS A 136 9.48 9.42 -3.50
C LYS A 136 8.50 8.63 -4.38
N ILE A 137 7.23 9.05 -4.37
CA ILE A 137 6.17 8.52 -5.24
C ILE A 137 5.95 9.51 -6.40
N SER A 138 6.26 9.11 -7.63
CA SER A 138 6.07 9.96 -8.82
C SER A 138 5.50 9.17 -9.98
N TYR A 139 4.18 8.97 -9.96
CA TYR A 139 3.49 8.09 -10.91
C TYR A 139 2.24 8.77 -11.45
N PRO A 140 2.30 9.39 -12.64
CA PRO A 140 1.22 10.25 -13.15
C PRO A 140 -0.17 9.60 -13.25
N THR A 141 -0.25 8.28 -13.33
CA THR A 141 -1.52 7.53 -13.41
C THR A 141 -2.14 7.23 -12.06
N LEU A 142 -1.36 7.36 -10.97
CA LEU A 142 -1.77 6.98 -9.63
C LEU A 142 -2.80 7.96 -9.08
N LYS A 143 -3.93 7.41 -8.62
CA LYS A 143 -5.07 8.13 -8.04
C LYS A 143 -5.24 7.86 -6.56
N THR A 144 -4.79 6.69 -6.09
CA THR A 144 -4.89 6.29 -4.69
C THR A 144 -3.55 5.78 -4.19
N LEU A 145 -3.07 6.36 -3.09
CA LEU A 145 -1.90 5.90 -2.36
C LEU A 145 -2.32 5.52 -0.94
N ARG A 146 -1.98 4.31 -0.51
CA ARG A 146 -2.17 3.84 0.86
C ARG A 146 -0.84 3.39 1.44
N ILE A 147 -0.49 3.91 2.61
CA ILE A 147 0.71 3.51 3.34
C ILE A 147 0.29 3.17 4.77
N SER A 148 0.62 1.98 5.26
CA SER A 148 0.29 1.54 6.62
C SER A 148 1.47 0.83 7.28
N GLU A 149 1.58 0.96 8.60
CA GLU A 149 2.47 0.15 9.46
C GLU A 149 3.96 0.16 9.04
N CYS A 150 4.43 1.22 8.36
CA CYS A 150 5.83 1.35 7.94
C CYS A 150 6.64 2.08 9.02
N ALA A 151 7.17 1.33 10.00
CA ALA A 151 7.69 1.86 11.27
C ALA A 151 8.90 2.81 11.16
N ASN A 152 9.64 2.78 10.04
CA ASN A 152 10.83 3.61 9.83
C ASN A 152 10.59 4.78 8.85
N LEU A 153 9.37 4.94 8.33
CA LEU A 153 9.07 5.99 7.36
C LEU A 153 9.07 7.36 8.03
N VAL A 154 10.04 8.21 7.67
CA VAL A 154 10.18 9.58 8.20
C VAL A 154 9.94 10.64 7.13
N LYS A 155 9.91 10.28 5.85
CA LYS A 155 9.71 11.23 4.75
C LYS A 155 8.90 10.65 3.60
N LEU A 156 7.86 11.38 3.20
CA LEU A 156 7.03 11.06 2.06
C LEU A 156 7.00 12.25 1.10
N LYS A 157 7.52 12.03 -0.11
CA LYS A 157 7.47 12.99 -1.21
C LYS A 157 6.56 12.48 -2.31
N ILE A 158 5.50 13.22 -2.57
CA ILE A 158 4.50 12.90 -3.60
C ILE A 158 4.64 13.88 -4.75
N ASP A 159 4.95 13.34 -5.93
CA ASP A 159 5.10 14.05 -7.20
C ASP A 159 4.16 13.42 -8.23
N THR A 160 2.86 13.42 -7.89
CA THR A 160 1.80 12.73 -8.63
C THR A 160 0.59 13.65 -8.77
N PRO A 161 0.42 14.33 -9.91
CA PRO A 161 -0.58 15.40 -10.04
C PRO A 161 -2.03 14.90 -10.00
N ASN A 162 -2.27 13.62 -10.33
CA ASN A 162 -3.61 13.03 -10.38
C ASN A 162 -3.98 12.24 -9.11
N LEU A 163 -3.17 12.35 -8.05
CA LEU A 163 -3.46 11.68 -6.79
C LEU A 163 -4.67 12.34 -6.14
N SER A 164 -5.75 11.58 -5.93
CA SER A 164 -6.99 12.07 -5.33
C SER A 164 -7.24 11.54 -3.93
N VAL A 165 -6.69 10.38 -3.59
CA VAL A 165 -6.87 9.72 -2.29
C VAL A 165 -5.52 9.39 -1.68
N LEU A 166 -5.27 9.85 -0.45
CA LEU A 166 -4.10 9.54 0.35
C LEU A 166 -4.54 8.99 1.71
N ASN A 167 -4.19 7.74 2.00
CA ASN A 167 -4.34 7.16 3.34
C ASN A 167 -2.94 6.84 3.88
N CYS A 168 -2.61 7.34 5.06
CA CYS A 168 -1.33 7.10 5.71
C CYS A 168 -1.53 6.74 7.17
N TRP A 169 -0.98 5.61 7.61
CA TRP A 169 -0.99 5.16 8.99
C TRP A 169 0.41 4.78 9.44
N GLY A 170 0.92 5.36 10.53
CA GLY A 170 2.25 5.03 11.05
C GLY A 170 2.56 5.54 12.46
N ASP A 171 3.75 5.15 12.95
CA ASP A 171 4.17 5.31 14.36
C ASP A 171 4.76 6.69 14.71
N ASP A 172 5.08 7.56 13.74
CA ASP A 172 5.67 8.87 14.03
C ASP A 172 5.45 9.88 12.89
N MET A 173 5.81 11.14 13.16
CA MET A 173 5.65 12.26 12.23
C MET A 173 6.41 12.03 10.92
N ILE A 174 5.68 12.06 9.81
CA ILE A 174 6.26 11.95 8.47
C ILE A 174 6.44 13.36 7.92
N SER A 175 7.66 13.69 7.52
CA SER A 175 7.89 14.90 6.71
C SER A 175 7.22 14.73 5.35
N PHE A 176 6.17 15.51 5.12
CA PHE A 176 5.34 15.44 3.94
C PHE A 176 5.72 16.55 2.95
N SER A 177 5.80 16.22 1.67
CA SER A 177 5.85 17.24 0.62
C SER A 177 5.10 16.72 -0.60
N SER A 178 4.18 17.53 -1.11
CA SER A 178 3.34 17.15 -2.24
C SER A 178 3.20 18.32 -3.21
N ASN A 179 3.17 17.99 -4.50
CA ASN A 179 2.67 18.90 -5.54
C ASN A 179 1.34 18.40 -6.14
N ALA A 180 0.71 17.40 -5.52
CA ALA A 180 -0.54 16.82 -5.98
C ALA A 180 -1.70 17.78 -5.72
N LEU A 181 -2.01 18.61 -6.72
CA LEU A 181 -3.09 19.60 -6.66
C LEU A 181 -4.50 18.99 -6.72
N ALA A 182 -4.62 17.69 -7.00
CA ALA A 182 -5.90 17.00 -7.17
C ALA A 182 -6.32 16.16 -5.95
N LEU A 183 -5.65 16.30 -4.80
CA LEU A 183 -5.99 15.58 -3.57
C LEU A 183 -7.38 16.00 -3.09
N LEU A 184 -8.30 15.05 -2.94
CA LEU A 184 -9.68 15.29 -2.50
C LEU A 184 -9.99 14.63 -1.16
N ASP A 185 -9.27 13.56 -0.85
CA ASP A 185 -9.49 12.77 0.35
C ASP A 185 -8.13 12.45 0.97
N ILE A 186 -7.93 12.94 2.18
CA ILE A 186 -6.69 12.80 2.93
C ILE A 186 -7.07 12.25 4.30
N ASP A 187 -6.54 11.08 4.60
CA ASP A 187 -6.75 10.37 5.85
C ASP A 187 -5.38 9.99 6.42
N ILE A 188 -4.98 10.64 7.52
CA ILE A 188 -3.69 10.39 8.15
C ILE A 188 -3.90 10.05 9.62
N GLU A 189 -3.50 8.83 10.00
CA GLU A 189 -3.43 8.37 11.37
C GLU A 189 -1.97 8.32 11.84
N LEU A 190 -1.63 9.08 12.90
CA LEU A 190 -0.29 9.12 13.47
C LEU A 190 -0.30 8.64 14.92
N ASN A 191 0.57 7.67 15.23
CA ASN A 191 0.66 7.01 16.53
C ASN A 191 2.02 7.27 17.20
N PRO A 192 2.30 8.51 17.62
CA PRO A 192 3.63 8.94 18.03
C PRO A 192 4.19 8.12 19.20
N LYS A 193 5.44 7.67 19.06
CA LYS A 193 6.19 7.04 20.16
C LYS A 193 6.45 7.98 21.33
N LYS A 194 6.56 9.28 21.05
CA LYS A 194 6.77 10.33 22.06
C LYS A 194 5.98 11.58 21.66
N PHE A 195 5.25 12.14 22.62
CA PHE A 195 4.44 13.33 22.43
C PHE A 195 5.09 14.55 23.09
N ASP A 196 5.77 15.41 22.32
CA ASP A 196 6.41 16.65 22.82
C ASP A 196 6.10 17.89 21.96
N ILE A 197 6.59 19.07 22.38
CA ILE A 197 6.30 20.35 21.72
C ILE A 197 6.80 20.36 20.27
N ASP A 198 7.96 19.75 20.00
CA ASP A 198 8.51 19.68 18.65
C ASP A 198 7.63 18.84 17.72
N TRP A 199 7.05 17.76 18.25
CA TRP A 199 6.05 16.97 17.54
C TRP A 199 4.79 17.79 17.22
N CYS A 200 4.26 18.52 18.19
CA CYS A 200 3.09 19.39 17.98
C CYS A 200 3.32 20.44 16.89
N ILE A 201 4.50 21.08 16.88
CA ILE A 201 4.82 22.10 15.86
C ILE A 201 4.82 21.46 14.47
N LYS A 202 5.47 20.31 14.29
CA LYS A 202 5.49 19.60 13.00
C LYS A 202 4.10 19.14 12.57
N TYR A 203 3.25 18.75 13.53
CA TYR A 203 1.86 18.39 13.26
C TYR A 203 1.08 19.58 12.69
N ILE A 204 1.18 20.75 13.34
CA ILE A 204 0.55 21.99 12.86
C ILE A 204 1.04 22.35 11.46
N GLU A 205 2.35 22.27 11.22
CA GLU A 205 2.93 22.53 9.90
C GLU A 205 2.38 21.57 8.83
N LEU A 206 2.24 20.29 9.17
CA LEU A 206 1.63 19.29 8.30
C LEU A 206 0.17 19.62 8.00
N VAL A 207 -0.64 19.92 9.03
CA VAL A 207 -2.06 20.30 8.85
C VAL A 207 -2.20 21.53 7.97
N ALA A 208 -1.40 22.57 8.21
CA ALA A 208 -1.42 23.79 7.42
C ALA A 208 -1.04 23.56 5.95
N GLN A 209 -0.12 22.64 5.69
CA GLN A 209 0.21 22.22 4.32
C GLN A 209 -0.94 21.44 3.68
N LEU A 210 -1.52 20.47 4.40
CA LEU A 210 -2.59 19.61 3.87
C LEU A 210 -3.89 20.36 3.58
N HIS A 211 -4.21 21.36 4.39
CA HIS A 211 -5.37 22.24 4.18
C HIS A 211 -5.28 23.02 2.86
N GLN A 212 -4.11 23.19 2.25
CA GLN A 212 -4.00 23.82 0.93
C GLN A 212 -4.47 22.91 -0.21
N PHE A 213 -4.57 21.60 0.04
CA PHE A 213 -4.82 20.61 -1.01
C PHE A 213 -6.25 20.08 -1.01
N SER A 214 -6.91 19.97 0.15
CA SER A 214 -8.22 19.32 0.27
C SER A 214 -9.15 20.02 1.25
N ASP A 215 -10.43 20.13 0.89
CA ASP A 215 -11.52 20.56 1.77
C ASP A 215 -11.97 19.45 2.75
N SER A 216 -11.65 18.19 2.44
CA SER A 216 -11.95 17.01 3.26
C SER A 216 -10.64 16.44 3.81
N LEU A 217 -10.44 16.59 5.11
CA LEU A 217 -9.24 16.18 5.82
C LEU A 217 -9.63 15.41 7.09
N SER A 218 -9.28 14.12 7.13
CA SER A 218 -9.36 13.29 8.32
C SER A 218 -7.96 13.17 8.92
N LEU A 219 -7.82 13.56 10.18
CA LEU A 219 -6.57 13.47 10.92
C LEU A 219 -6.85 12.84 12.27
N ASP A 220 -6.29 11.65 12.48
CA ASP A 220 -6.43 10.91 13.70
C ASP A 220 -5.06 10.78 14.39
N VAL A 221 -5.04 11.02 15.70
CA VAL A 221 -3.83 10.89 16.52
C VAL A 221 -4.16 9.96 17.69
N SER A 222 -3.64 8.74 17.67
CA SER A 222 -3.85 7.81 18.78
C SER A 222 -2.65 7.88 19.73
N THR A 223 -2.91 8.32 20.97
CA THR A 223 -1.89 8.37 22.02
C THR A 223 -2.43 7.72 23.30
N SER A 224 -1.52 7.22 24.14
CA SER A 224 -1.86 6.75 25.49
C SER A 224 -1.85 7.88 26.54
N GLU A 225 -1.43 9.08 26.16
CA GLU A 225 -1.28 10.25 27.03
C GLU A 225 -2.17 11.40 26.57
N VAL A 226 -3.14 11.81 27.39
CA VAL A 226 -4.04 12.93 27.08
C VAL A 226 -3.24 14.22 26.96
N CYS A 227 -3.00 14.68 25.73
CA CYS A 227 -2.25 15.90 25.53
C CYS A 227 -3.17 17.13 25.58
N MET A 228 -3.22 17.77 26.75
CA MET A 228 -3.92 19.06 26.97
C MET A 228 -3.50 20.14 25.95
N TYR A 229 -2.27 20.07 25.43
CA TYR A 229 -1.72 21.03 24.46
C TYR A 229 -2.30 20.85 23.05
N LEU A 230 -2.62 19.62 22.63
CA LEU A 230 -3.29 19.37 21.34
C LEU A 230 -4.68 20.02 21.32
N LEU A 231 -5.43 19.88 22.42
CA LEU A 231 -6.74 20.53 22.57
C LEU A 231 -6.62 22.06 22.51
N GLN A 232 -5.63 22.64 23.18
CA GLN A 232 -5.40 24.09 23.16
C GLN A 232 -5.02 24.61 21.77
N VAL A 233 -4.17 23.87 21.04
CA VAL A 233 -3.71 24.23 19.69
C VAL A 233 -4.82 24.05 18.66
N LEU A 234 -5.56 22.94 18.71
CA LEU A 234 -6.72 22.71 17.84
C LEU A 234 -7.80 23.75 18.11
N PHE A 235 -8.01 24.16 19.36
CA PHE A 235 -8.94 25.24 19.70
C PHE A 235 -8.52 26.57 19.05
N PHE A 236 -7.24 26.91 19.09
CA PHE A 236 -6.72 28.14 18.46
C PHE A 236 -6.86 28.11 16.93
N PHE A 237 -6.54 26.98 16.28
CA PHE A 237 -6.59 26.88 14.81
C PHE A 237 -8.01 26.76 14.24
N PHE A 238 -8.89 26.01 14.89
CA PHE A 238 -10.25 25.75 14.37
C PHE A 238 -11.31 26.72 14.90
N PHE A 239 -11.10 27.40 16.04
CA PHE A 239 -12.11 28.29 16.63
C PHE A 239 -11.76 29.79 16.62
N GLU A 240 -10.50 30.21 16.47
CA GLU A 240 -10.20 31.65 16.29
C GLU A 240 -10.25 32.09 14.81
N THR A 241 -10.16 31.16 13.85
CA THR A 241 -10.30 31.48 12.43
C THR A 241 -11.75 31.69 11.97
N SER A 242 -12.74 31.39 12.82
CA SER A 242 -14.16 31.67 12.55
C SER A 242 -14.61 33.11 12.87
N ASP A 243 -13.76 33.93 13.48
CA ASP A 243 -14.12 35.30 13.90
C ASP A 243 -13.62 36.42 12.96
N THR A 244 -13.15 36.07 11.76
CA THR A 244 -12.89 37.07 10.69
C THR A 244 -13.76 36.82 9.47
N CYS A 245 -15.04 37.19 9.58
CA CYS A 245 -15.93 37.53 8.47
C CYS A 245 -16.93 38.60 8.92
#